data_AF-A0A536SDB8-F1
#
_entry.id   AF-A0A536SDB8-F1
#
_cell.length_a   1.000
_cell.length_b   1.000
_cell.length_c   1.000
_cell.angle_alpha   90.00
_cell.angle_beta   90.00
_cell.angle_gamma   90.00
#
_symmetry.space_group_name_H-M   'P 1'
#
loop_
_entity.id
_entity.type
_entity.pdbx_description
1 polymer ?
#
loop_
_entity_poly.entity_id
_entity_poly.type
_entity_poly.pdbx_seq_one_letter_code
_entity_poly.pdbx_strand_id
1 'polypeptide(L)'
;MPGEYTGQRMSARGPALGDTTAAPRPGENTMNLAKLLMPIALTALVPHAALAVTGDKAEFKKVADDVYAFIGKRNDANALVVVTAQGAVLVDTGNNPPETRILQNFIRSVTDQPVRYVVITQNHGDHTGGAPLFAPPANVIVHDRVARDWASWKPYQIKSWRKRFRERADALKNVDPTDTVLSFKEGVTLHLGGKRIELIYVDDPYNPGDIAVWLPQSGVLHAGFVGYIGRHPDIRPDYSHGTTAGILKQLEVLVALRPKVMVPAHGPLGDAKDLHALADYLLLAREKVRAMTAKGLPLQAITREFQMNEYEGWDRENHFEWLAETVYRELRGEGPQIVPVSDREVKGTIVRAEDEGRRLLVKPNSGPDLRLRVTADTDIDGAATDRSRLKAGMKLSAKYLVPEGFNAALGYDVTELVVAP
;
A
#
# COMPACT_ATOMS: atom_id res chain seq x y z
N MET A 1 24.23 17.56 -37.91
CA MET A 1 25.53 18.08 -37.43
C MET A 1 26.04 17.12 -36.37
N PRO A 2 27.14 16.40 -36.64
CA PRO A 2 27.56 15.21 -35.89
C PRO A 2 28.54 15.56 -34.76
N GLY A 3 28.74 14.61 -33.85
CA GLY A 3 29.80 14.64 -32.84
C GLY A 3 30.12 13.22 -32.37
N GLU A 4 31.04 12.59 -33.08
CA GLU A 4 31.70 11.33 -32.72
C GLU A 4 32.49 11.48 -31.42
N TYR A 5 32.64 10.40 -30.64
CA TYR A 5 33.93 10.08 -30.02
C TYR A 5 34.11 8.56 -29.84
N THR A 6 35.29 8.11 -30.20
CA THR A 6 35.75 6.76 -30.51
C THR A 6 36.54 6.11 -29.36
N GLY A 7 36.62 4.76 -29.38
CA GLY A 7 37.70 3.88 -28.89
C GLY A 7 38.10 3.95 -27.40
N GLN A 8 38.71 2.94 -26.77
CA GLN A 8 39.42 1.77 -27.28
C GLN A 8 39.71 0.80 -26.11
N ARG A 9 39.77 -0.51 -26.39
CA ARG A 9 40.21 -1.60 -25.48
C ARG A 9 41.74 -1.75 -25.47
N MET A 10 42.31 -2.20 -24.35
CA MET A 10 43.44 -3.17 -24.23
C MET A 10 43.64 -3.48 -22.72
N SER A 11 43.51 -4.70 -22.16
CA SER A 11 44.30 -5.94 -22.22
C SER A 11 45.65 -5.95 -21.47
N ALA A 12 45.67 -6.72 -20.36
CA ALA A 12 46.58 -7.85 -20.05
C ALA A 12 47.69 -7.75 -18.97
N ARG A 13 47.71 -8.85 -18.16
CA ARG A 13 48.81 -9.57 -17.44
C ARG A 13 49.29 -9.10 -16.06
N GLY A 14 49.32 -10.08 -15.12
CA GLY A 14 50.02 -10.06 -13.82
C GLY A 14 51.54 -10.26 -13.93
N PRO A 15 52.28 -10.51 -12.83
CA PRO A 15 52.30 -11.83 -12.19
C PRO A 15 52.47 -11.86 -10.65
N ALA A 16 52.59 -13.09 -10.14
CA ALA A 16 52.64 -13.61 -8.77
C ALA A 16 53.94 -13.39 -7.96
N LEU A 17 53.90 -13.66 -6.64
CA LEU A 17 54.69 -14.68 -5.89
C LEU A 17 54.84 -14.33 -4.41
N GLY A 18 54.80 -15.34 -3.52
CA GLY A 18 55.32 -15.22 -2.15
C GLY A 18 54.75 -16.21 -1.12
N ASP A 19 55.19 -17.47 -1.20
CA ASP A 19 55.11 -18.50 -0.15
C ASP A 19 55.79 -18.07 1.16
N THR A 20 55.36 -18.58 2.31
CA THR A 20 56.23 -19.36 3.22
C THR A 20 55.47 -20.01 4.38
N THR A 21 55.80 -21.29 4.54
CA THR A 21 55.43 -22.30 5.53
C THR A 21 56.09 -22.10 6.90
N ALA A 22 55.48 -22.57 8.00
CA ALA A 22 56.06 -23.59 8.91
C ALA A 22 55.30 -23.72 10.25
N ALA A 23 54.95 -24.97 10.58
CA ALA A 23 54.86 -25.55 11.94
C ALA A 23 55.83 -26.76 11.96
N PRO A 24 56.03 -27.57 13.04
CA PRO A 24 55.49 -27.57 14.42
C PRO A 24 56.56 -27.88 15.50
N ARG A 25 56.18 -28.13 16.78
CA ARG A 25 56.50 -29.37 17.56
C ARG A 25 56.00 -29.33 19.05
N PRO A 26 55.90 -30.50 19.73
CA PRO A 26 54.89 -30.80 20.74
C PRO A 26 55.44 -30.99 22.18
N GLY A 27 54.53 -31.13 23.14
CA GLY A 27 54.83 -31.59 24.50
C GLY A 27 53.56 -32.03 25.23
N GLU A 28 53.53 -33.29 25.64
CA GLU A 28 52.44 -34.04 26.25
C GLU A 28 52.03 -33.51 27.63
N ASN A 29 50.75 -33.67 28.00
CA ASN A 29 50.41 -34.20 29.32
C ASN A 29 49.01 -34.82 29.32
N THR A 30 48.98 -36.09 29.68
CA THR A 30 47.82 -36.96 29.85
C THR A 30 46.98 -36.55 31.05
N MET A 31 45.66 -36.56 30.93
CA MET A 31 44.78 -37.12 31.97
C MET A 31 43.38 -37.44 31.44
N ASN A 32 42.95 -38.65 31.78
CA ASN A 32 41.75 -39.36 31.35
C ASN A 32 40.67 -39.21 32.43
N LEU A 33 39.44 -38.79 32.07
CA LEU A 33 38.18 -39.49 32.41
C LEU A 33 36.93 -38.61 32.17
N ALA A 34 35.97 -39.23 31.48
CA ALA A 34 34.53 -39.06 31.62
C ALA A 34 33.92 -37.67 31.33
N LYS A 35 33.30 -37.55 30.15
CA LYS A 35 32.06 -36.78 29.95
C LYS A 35 31.32 -37.27 28.69
N LEU A 36 30.27 -38.04 28.95
CA LEU A 36 28.97 -38.01 28.30
C LEU A 36 28.95 -37.59 26.81
N LEU A 37 28.92 -38.58 25.91
CA LEU A 37 28.50 -38.39 24.52
C LEU A 37 27.01 -38.04 24.50
N MET A 38 26.71 -36.74 24.43
CA MET A 38 25.39 -36.25 24.06
C MET A 38 25.34 -36.17 22.53
N PRO A 39 24.33 -36.74 21.85
CA PRO A 39 24.21 -36.55 20.41
C PRO A 39 23.95 -35.07 20.16
N ILE A 40 24.88 -34.39 19.50
CA ILE A 40 24.64 -33.08 18.91
C ILE A 40 23.59 -33.32 17.83
N ALA A 41 22.32 -33.12 18.19
CA ALA A 41 21.28 -32.93 17.20
C ALA A 41 21.69 -31.70 16.40
N LEU A 42 22.20 -31.94 15.19
CA LEU A 42 22.36 -30.91 14.19
C LEU A 42 20.94 -30.52 13.78
N THR A 43 20.28 -29.67 14.57
CA THR A 43 19.11 -28.93 14.11
C THR A 43 19.61 -28.12 12.93
N ALA A 44 19.29 -28.61 11.73
CA ALA A 44 19.34 -27.79 10.54
C ALA A 44 18.55 -26.52 10.88
N LEU A 45 19.25 -25.40 11.03
CA LEU A 45 18.62 -24.11 11.02
C LEU A 45 18.00 -24.02 9.64
N VAL A 46 16.69 -24.18 9.57
CA VAL A 46 15.93 -23.89 8.37
C VAL A 46 15.55 -22.42 8.53
N PRO A 47 16.25 -21.45 7.90
CA PRO A 47 15.68 -20.14 7.73
C PRO A 47 14.58 -20.31 6.67
N HIS A 48 13.37 -20.61 7.11
CA HIS A 48 12.19 -20.24 6.34
C HIS A 48 11.66 -18.96 6.97
N ALA A 49 12.39 -17.86 6.77
CA ALA A 49 11.71 -16.61 6.58
C ALA A 49 10.85 -16.83 5.33
N ALA A 50 9.55 -17.03 5.53
CA ALA A 50 8.62 -16.96 4.42
C ALA A 50 8.71 -15.52 3.91
N LEU A 51 9.47 -15.31 2.83
CA LEU A 51 9.47 -14.04 2.11
C LEU A 51 8.00 -13.69 1.83
N ALA A 52 7.62 -12.41 1.92
CA ALA A 52 6.29 -11.91 1.53
C ALA A 52 5.96 -12.11 0.03
N VAL A 53 6.77 -12.90 -0.66
CA VAL A 53 6.62 -13.34 -2.03
C VAL A 53 5.68 -14.54 -2.04
N THR A 54 4.59 -14.40 -2.79
CA THR A 54 3.67 -15.51 -3.08
C THR A 54 4.37 -16.59 -3.92
N GLY A 55 3.82 -17.81 -3.93
CA GLY A 55 4.45 -18.94 -4.63
C GLY A 55 4.64 -18.74 -6.13
N ASP A 56 5.34 -19.69 -6.76
CA ASP A 56 5.62 -19.68 -8.21
C ASP A 56 4.38 -19.83 -9.11
N LYS A 57 3.24 -20.15 -8.51
CA LYS A 57 1.94 -20.33 -9.18
C LYS A 57 0.91 -19.47 -8.49
N ALA A 58 -0.06 -19.02 -9.28
CA ALA A 58 -1.19 -18.29 -8.72
C ALA A 58 -2.08 -19.26 -7.94
N GLU A 59 -2.62 -18.79 -6.83
CA GLU A 59 -3.48 -19.58 -5.95
C GLU A 59 -4.89 -19.02 -5.94
N PHE A 60 -5.86 -19.91 -5.69
CA PHE A 60 -7.24 -19.52 -5.49
C PHE A 60 -7.69 -19.99 -4.12
N LYS A 61 -8.22 -19.07 -3.32
CA LYS A 61 -8.70 -19.38 -1.97
C LYS A 61 -10.13 -18.89 -1.82
N LYS A 62 -11.03 -19.79 -1.41
CA LYS A 62 -12.34 -19.39 -0.90
C LYS A 62 -12.11 -18.72 0.45
N VAL A 63 -12.36 -17.42 0.54
CA VAL A 63 -12.14 -16.61 1.75
C VAL A 63 -13.42 -16.36 2.54
N ALA A 64 -14.58 -16.51 1.89
CA ALA A 64 -15.89 -16.59 2.53
C ALA A 64 -16.89 -17.27 1.57
N ASP A 65 -18.15 -17.42 2.00
CA ASP A 65 -19.20 -17.93 1.12
C ASP A 65 -19.43 -17.00 -0.08
N ASP A 66 -19.28 -17.58 -1.27
CA ASP A 66 -19.31 -16.91 -2.57
C ASP A 66 -18.22 -15.86 -2.78
N VAL A 67 -17.16 -15.86 -1.97
CA VAL A 67 -16.05 -14.90 -2.08
C VAL A 67 -14.73 -15.63 -2.20
N TYR A 68 -14.00 -15.33 -3.26
CA TYR A 68 -12.75 -16.01 -3.60
C TYR A 68 -11.64 -14.99 -3.86
N ALA A 69 -10.47 -15.22 -3.29
CA ALA A 69 -9.26 -14.47 -3.59
C ALA A 69 -8.43 -15.22 -4.63
N PHE A 70 -8.00 -14.51 -5.66
CA PHE A 70 -6.92 -14.91 -6.56
C PHE A 70 -5.63 -14.27 -6.04
N ILE A 71 -4.66 -15.10 -5.69
CA ILE A 71 -3.37 -14.66 -5.20
C ILE A 71 -2.38 -14.78 -6.36
N GLY A 72 -1.90 -13.63 -6.85
CA GLY A 72 -0.95 -13.58 -7.95
C GLY A 72 0.34 -14.32 -7.61
N LYS A 73 0.98 -14.96 -8.58
CA LYS A 73 2.27 -15.66 -8.37
C LYS A 73 3.40 -14.65 -8.21
N ARG A 74 4.47 -14.98 -7.48
CA ARG A 74 5.68 -14.13 -7.40
C ARG A 74 5.37 -12.63 -7.19
N ASN A 75 4.36 -12.34 -6.40
CA ASN A 75 3.87 -10.99 -6.13
C ASN A 75 3.26 -10.25 -7.34
N ASP A 76 2.75 -10.96 -8.35
CA ASP A 76 1.78 -10.41 -9.30
C ASP A 76 0.51 -9.94 -8.55
N ALA A 77 -0.33 -9.12 -9.21
CA ALA A 77 -1.52 -8.55 -8.57
C ALA A 77 -2.53 -9.62 -8.13
N ASN A 78 -3.09 -9.42 -6.95
CA ASN A 78 -4.23 -10.20 -6.47
C ASN A 78 -5.54 -9.68 -7.07
N ALA A 79 -6.57 -10.51 -7.01
CA ALA A 79 -7.93 -10.14 -7.37
C ALA A 79 -8.96 -10.76 -6.40
N LEU A 80 -10.15 -10.17 -6.32
CA LEU A 80 -11.27 -10.70 -5.55
C LEU A 80 -12.47 -11.00 -6.44
N VAL A 81 -13.04 -12.18 -6.33
CA VAL A 81 -14.25 -12.60 -7.04
C VAL A 81 -15.39 -12.74 -6.03
N VAL A 82 -16.46 -11.97 -6.24
CA VAL A 82 -17.69 -12.02 -5.45
C VAL A 82 -18.80 -12.57 -6.31
N VAL A 83 -19.20 -13.80 -6.05
CA VAL A 83 -20.30 -14.47 -6.75
C VAL A 83 -21.62 -14.08 -6.10
N THR A 84 -22.62 -13.74 -6.91
CA THR A 84 -23.97 -13.41 -6.45
C THR A 84 -25.01 -14.13 -7.30
N ALA A 85 -26.27 -14.13 -6.87
CA ALA A 85 -27.35 -14.72 -7.66
C ALA A 85 -27.64 -14.00 -9.00
N GLN A 86 -27.07 -12.80 -9.24
CA GLN A 86 -27.37 -11.94 -10.40
C GLN A 86 -26.13 -11.54 -11.22
N GLY A 87 -25.04 -12.29 -11.08
CA GLY A 87 -23.75 -12.01 -11.71
C GLY A 87 -22.61 -11.94 -10.70
N ALA A 88 -21.39 -12.15 -11.16
CA ALA A 88 -20.20 -11.96 -10.36
C ALA A 88 -19.68 -10.51 -10.45
N VAL A 89 -19.06 -10.04 -9.36
CA VAL A 89 -18.24 -8.83 -9.34
C VAL A 89 -16.79 -9.26 -9.21
N LEU A 90 -15.96 -8.81 -10.14
CA LEU A 90 -14.51 -9.00 -10.11
C LEU A 90 -13.84 -7.71 -9.64
N VAL A 91 -12.92 -7.80 -8.68
CA VAL A 91 -12.08 -6.70 -8.21
C VAL A 91 -10.66 -6.96 -8.68
N ASP A 92 -10.13 -6.08 -9.52
CA ASP A 92 -8.88 -6.19 -10.27
C ASP A 92 -8.80 -7.40 -11.22
N THR A 93 -7.94 -7.30 -12.24
CA THR A 93 -8.02 -8.20 -13.41
C THR A 93 -6.70 -8.87 -13.81
N GLY A 94 -5.63 -8.61 -13.06
CA GLY A 94 -4.28 -9.03 -13.41
C GLY A 94 -3.67 -8.18 -14.53
N ASN A 95 -2.45 -8.54 -14.92
CA ASN A 95 -1.56 -7.66 -15.70
C ASN A 95 -1.65 -7.86 -17.21
N ASN A 96 -1.94 -9.08 -17.62
CA ASN A 96 -1.84 -9.45 -19.02
C ASN A 96 -2.83 -10.56 -19.35
N PRO A 97 -3.23 -10.68 -20.63
CA PRO A 97 -4.22 -11.66 -21.05
C PRO A 97 -3.93 -13.11 -20.60
N PRO A 98 -2.69 -13.62 -20.67
CA PRO A 98 -2.39 -14.96 -20.17
C PRO A 98 -2.72 -15.18 -18.69
N GLU A 99 -2.34 -14.24 -17.82
CA GLU A 99 -2.68 -14.27 -16.40
C GLU A 99 -4.19 -14.12 -16.18
N THR A 100 -4.80 -13.14 -16.84
CA THR A 100 -6.24 -12.91 -16.77
C THR A 100 -7.06 -14.11 -17.25
N ARG A 101 -6.56 -14.91 -18.22
CA ARG A 101 -7.22 -16.14 -18.65
C ARG A 101 -7.19 -17.23 -17.59
N ILE A 102 -6.16 -17.28 -16.73
CA ILE A 102 -6.13 -18.16 -15.55
C ILE A 102 -7.25 -17.75 -14.59
N LEU A 103 -7.39 -16.45 -14.33
CA LEU A 103 -8.48 -15.89 -13.54
C LEU A 103 -9.87 -16.18 -14.14
N GLN A 104 -10.05 -16.02 -15.46
CA GLN A 104 -11.30 -16.38 -16.14
C GLN A 104 -11.65 -17.87 -16.02
N ASN A 105 -10.66 -18.76 -16.18
CA ASN A 105 -10.86 -20.20 -16.02
C ASN A 105 -11.32 -20.54 -14.60
N PHE A 106 -10.73 -19.90 -13.60
CA PHE A 106 -11.16 -20.09 -12.23
C PHE A 106 -12.57 -19.57 -11.95
N ILE A 107 -12.91 -18.37 -12.43
CA ILE A 107 -14.26 -17.83 -12.26
C ILE A 107 -15.29 -18.83 -12.81
N ARG A 108 -15.04 -19.38 -14.01
CA ARG A 108 -15.87 -20.45 -14.60
C ARG A 108 -15.90 -21.75 -13.79
N SER A 109 -14.86 -22.07 -13.03
CA SER A 109 -14.86 -23.29 -12.20
C SER A 109 -15.64 -23.14 -10.90
N VAL A 110 -15.94 -21.91 -10.47
CA VAL A 110 -16.67 -21.65 -9.21
C VAL A 110 -18.08 -21.09 -9.43
N THR A 111 -18.42 -20.64 -10.63
CA THR A 111 -19.75 -20.14 -10.96
C THR A 111 -20.04 -20.13 -12.46
N ASP A 112 -21.32 -20.33 -12.82
CA ASP A 112 -21.84 -20.10 -14.17
C ASP A 112 -22.33 -18.66 -14.38
N GLN A 113 -22.32 -17.84 -13.32
CA GLN A 113 -22.75 -16.45 -13.39
C GLN A 113 -21.78 -15.62 -14.25
N PRO A 114 -22.28 -14.73 -15.13
CA PRO A 114 -21.41 -13.85 -15.89
C PRO A 114 -20.74 -12.83 -14.96
N VAL A 115 -19.51 -12.43 -15.26
CA VAL A 115 -18.90 -11.25 -14.65
C VAL A 115 -19.66 -10.03 -15.16
N ARG A 116 -20.40 -9.37 -14.26
CA ARG A 116 -21.29 -8.25 -14.59
C ARG A 116 -20.61 -6.90 -14.33
N TYR A 117 -19.73 -6.88 -13.33
CA TYR A 117 -18.94 -5.71 -12.97
C TYR A 117 -17.47 -6.09 -12.75
N VAL A 118 -16.59 -5.23 -13.24
CA VAL A 118 -15.16 -5.23 -12.94
C VAL A 118 -14.86 -3.95 -12.18
N VAL A 119 -14.43 -4.04 -10.93
CA VAL A 119 -14.00 -2.92 -10.11
C VAL A 119 -12.49 -2.85 -10.19
N ILE A 120 -11.94 -1.69 -10.52
CA ILE A 120 -10.49 -1.46 -10.51
C ILE A 120 -10.14 -0.68 -9.26
N THR A 121 -9.23 -1.22 -8.46
CA THR A 121 -8.83 -0.60 -7.19
C THR A 121 -7.76 0.47 -7.36
N GLN A 122 -6.87 0.27 -8.32
CA GLN A 122 -5.78 1.20 -8.62
C GLN A 122 -5.44 1.23 -10.10
N ASN A 123 -4.99 2.39 -10.58
CA ASN A 123 -4.75 2.63 -11.99
C ASN A 123 -3.36 2.18 -12.43
N HIS A 124 -3.05 0.91 -12.19
CA HIS A 124 -1.81 0.27 -12.64
C HIS A 124 -2.07 -0.83 -13.66
N GLY A 125 -1.06 -1.10 -14.49
CA GLY A 125 -1.16 -2.09 -15.57
C GLY A 125 -1.48 -3.49 -15.07
N ASP A 126 -1.00 -3.86 -13.88
CA ASP A 126 -1.24 -5.13 -13.22
C ASP A 126 -2.64 -5.28 -12.59
N HIS A 127 -3.43 -4.22 -12.53
CA HIS A 127 -4.80 -4.25 -12.01
C HIS A 127 -5.82 -4.04 -13.14
N THR A 128 -5.49 -3.14 -14.08
CA THR A 128 -6.32 -2.78 -15.23
C THR A 128 -6.14 -3.69 -16.43
N GLY A 129 -5.03 -4.42 -16.50
CA GLY A 129 -4.58 -5.05 -17.74
C GLY A 129 -5.40 -6.25 -18.21
N GLY A 130 -6.26 -6.80 -17.37
CA GLY A 130 -7.23 -7.81 -17.79
C GLY A 130 -8.60 -7.27 -18.18
N ALA A 131 -8.91 -5.99 -17.92
CA ALA A 131 -10.26 -5.44 -18.10
C ALA A 131 -10.84 -5.64 -19.52
N PRO A 132 -10.07 -5.46 -20.61
CA PRO A 132 -10.49 -5.80 -21.98
C PRO A 132 -11.01 -7.23 -22.21
N LEU A 133 -10.62 -8.19 -21.36
CA LEU A 133 -11.07 -9.58 -21.50
C LEU A 133 -12.43 -9.84 -20.84
N PHE A 134 -12.94 -8.91 -20.05
CA PHE A 134 -14.25 -9.00 -19.40
C PHE A 134 -15.26 -8.00 -19.96
N ALA A 135 -14.79 -6.86 -20.46
CA ALA A 135 -15.63 -5.76 -20.90
C ALA A 135 -15.41 -5.45 -22.40
N PRO A 136 -16.48 -5.52 -23.23
CA PRO A 136 -17.86 -5.92 -22.92
C PRO A 136 -18.04 -7.46 -22.71
N PRO A 137 -19.07 -7.93 -21.99
CA PRO A 137 -20.24 -7.17 -21.52
C PRO A 137 -20.16 -6.66 -20.07
N ALA A 138 -19.09 -6.95 -19.33
CA ALA A 138 -18.96 -6.42 -17.97
C ALA A 138 -18.86 -4.89 -17.98
N ASN A 139 -19.47 -4.24 -16.98
CA ASN A 139 -19.28 -2.81 -16.77
C ASN A 139 -18.05 -2.60 -15.89
N VAL A 140 -17.07 -1.84 -16.37
CA VAL A 140 -15.91 -1.48 -15.56
C VAL A 140 -16.25 -0.29 -14.68
N ILE A 141 -15.99 -0.39 -13.38
CA ILE A 141 -16.19 0.65 -12.38
C ILE A 141 -14.83 1.12 -11.90
N VAL A 142 -14.61 2.42 -12.00
CA VAL A 142 -13.40 3.12 -11.54
C VAL A 142 -13.79 4.34 -10.71
N HIS A 143 -12.84 4.93 -10.00
CA HIS A 143 -13.05 6.25 -9.44
C HIS A 143 -13.05 7.35 -10.53
N ASP A 144 -13.74 8.48 -10.31
CA ASP A 144 -13.87 9.60 -11.27
C ASP A 144 -12.52 10.18 -11.69
N ARG A 145 -11.55 10.18 -10.78
CA ARG A 145 -10.16 10.61 -11.07
C ARG A 145 -9.49 9.72 -12.11
N VAL A 146 -9.71 8.41 -12.03
CA VAL A 146 -9.23 7.43 -13.02
C VAL A 146 -9.99 7.57 -14.34
N ALA A 147 -11.30 7.81 -14.27
CA ALA A 147 -12.15 7.93 -15.45
C ALA A 147 -11.75 9.07 -16.39
N ARG A 148 -11.25 10.19 -15.84
CA ARG A 148 -10.82 11.37 -16.62
C ARG A 148 -9.70 11.05 -17.61
N ASP A 149 -8.75 10.22 -17.19
CA ASP A 149 -7.61 9.82 -18.01
C ASP A 149 -7.80 8.45 -18.68
N TRP A 150 -8.93 7.78 -18.42
CA TRP A 150 -9.20 6.44 -18.96
C TRP A 150 -9.01 6.38 -20.49
N ALA A 151 -9.41 7.43 -21.21
CA ALA A 151 -9.28 7.51 -22.66
C ALA A 151 -7.84 7.66 -23.17
N SER A 152 -6.97 8.38 -22.44
CA SER A 152 -5.58 8.60 -22.87
C SER A 152 -4.70 7.36 -22.67
N TRP A 153 -5.14 6.40 -21.86
CA TRP A 153 -4.40 5.19 -21.52
C TRP A 153 -4.65 4.03 -22.53
N LYS A 154 -5.74 4.13 -23.31
CA LYS A 154 -6.28 3.09 -24.21
C LYS A 154 -5.31 2.52 -25.24
N PRO A 155 -4.55 3.32 -26.02
CA PRO A 155 -3.77 2.79 -27.15
C PRO A 155 -2.42 2.23 -26.70
N TYR A 156 -1.90 2.69 -25.56
CA TYR A 156 -0.55 2.36 -25.12
C TYR A 156 -0.47 0.95 -24.52
N GLN A 157 -1.45 0.53 -23.72
CA GLN A 157 -1.46 -0.78 -23.08
C GLN A 157 -1.48 -1.93 -24.08
N ILE A 158 -2.45 -1.97 -24.99
CA ILE A 158 -2.58 -3.09 -25.95
C ILE A 158 -1.41 -3.10 -26.95
N LYS A 159 -0.96 -1.92 -27.42
CA LYS A 159 0.23 -1.82 -28.27
C LYS A 159 1.49 -2.28 -27.53
N SER A 160 1.64 -1.90 -26.26
CA SER A 160 2.73 -2.34 -25.39
C SER A 160 2.69 -3.86 -25.18
N TRP A 161 1.53 -4.46 -24.91
CA TRP A 161 1.38 -5.91 -24.80
C TRP A 161 1.79 -6.64 -26.07
N ARG A 162 1.30 -6.19 -27.23
CA ARG A 162 1.66 -6.80 -28.52
C ARG A 162 3.17 -6.71 -28.77
N LYS A 163 3.83 -5.64 -28.31
CA LYS A 163 5.29 -5.48 -28.42
C LYS A 163 6.05 -6.34 -27.41
N ARG A 164 5.57 -6.45 -26.17
CA ARG A 164 6.22 -7.10 -25.02
C ARG A 164 6.03 -8.61 -25.00
N PHE A 165 4.88 -9.10 -25.50
CA PHE A 165 4.49 -10.50 -25.53
C PHE A 165 4.27 -10.98 -26.97
N ARG A 166 5.30 -10.82 -27.83
CA ARG A 166 5.19 -11.16 -29.27
C ARG A 166 4.92 -12.64 -29.49
N GLU A 167 5.51 -13.49 -28.65
CA GLU A 167 5.29 -14.92 -28.60
C GLU A 167 3.84 -15.30 -28.21
N ARG A 168 3.04 -14.32 -27.77
CA ARG A 168 1.62 -14.47 -27.41
C ARG A 168 0.72 -13.54 -28.23
N ALA A 169 1.20 -13.03 -29.37
CA ALA A 169 0.45 -12.12 -30.23
C ALA A 169 -0.92 -12.69 -30.64
N ASP A 170 -1.03 -14.01 -30.78
CA ASP A 170 -2.31 -14.68 -31.10
C ASP A 170 -3.38 -14.48 -30.01
N ALA A 171 -3.00 -14.54 -28.73
CA ALA A 171 -3.93 -14.34 -27.61
C ALA A 171 -4.43 -12.89 -27.50
N LEU A 172 -3.82 -11.97 -28.25
CA LEU A 172 -4.01 -10.52 -28.27
C LEU A 172 -4.68 -9.99 -29.56
N LYS A 173 -4.96 -10.86 -30.54
CA LYS A 173 -5.48 -10.45 -31.87
C LYS A 173 -6.82 -9.71 -31.78
N ASN A 174 -7.72 -10.17 -30.90
CA ASN A 174 -9.10 -9.67 -30.80
C ASN A 174 -9.39 -9.02 -29.43
N VAL A 175 -8.37 -8.50 -28.76
CA VAL A 175 -8.53 -7.80 -27.49
C VAL A 175 -8.61 -6.30 -27.79
N ASP A 176 -9.78 -5.72 -27.59
CA ASP A 176 -10.04 -4.30 -27.79
C ASP A 176 -10.01 -3.54 -26.46
N PRO A 177 -9.55 -2.27 -26.43
CA PRO A 177 -9.57 -1.50 -25.19
C PRO A 177 -10.99 -1.35 -24.66
N THR A 178 -11.14 -1.37 -23.33
CA THR A 178 -12.42 -1.02 -22.72
C THR A 178 -12.70 0.47 -22.92
N ASP A 179 -13.72 0.79 -23.72
CA ASP A 179 -14.00 2.19 -24.08
C ASP A 179 -14.88 2.95 -23.08
N THR A 180 -15.72 2.23 -22.34
CA THR A 180 -16.72 2.80 -21.42
C THR A 180 -16.50 2.28 -20.00
N VAL A 181 -16.49 3.20 -19.05
CA VAL A 181 -16.43 2.92 -17.61
C VAL A 181 -17.55 3.67 -16.89
N LEU A 182 -18.00 3.11 -15.78
CA LEU A 182 -18.82 3.80 -14.79
C LEU A 182 -17.88 4.42 -13.75
N SER A 183 -18.14 5.66 -13.35
CA SER A 183 -17.33 6.35 -12.36
C SER A 183 -18.11 6.81 -11.13
N PHE A 184 -17.40 6.99 -10.01
CA PHE A 184 -17.93 7.55 -8.77
C PHE A 184 -16.90 8.47 -8.11
N LYS A 185 -17.35 9.39 -7.23
CA LYS A 185 -16.48 10.42 -6.62
C LYS A 185 -16.19 10.24 -5.13
N GLU A 186 -17.13 9.73 -4.34
CA GLU A 186 -17.01 9.67 -2.88
C GLU A 186 -17.05 8.23 -2.36
N GLY A 187 -18.03 7.47 -2.82
CA GLY A 187 -18.18 6.05 -2.53
C GLY A 187 -19.38 5.52 -3.31
N VAL A 188 -19.43 4.21 -3.50
CA VAL A 188 -20.60 3.55 -4.08
C VAL A 188 -20.83 2.22 -3.40
N THR A 189 -22.09 1.88 -3.17
CA THR A 189 -22.48 0.56 -2.69
C THR A 189 -23.22 -0.17 -3.80
N LEU A 190 -22.68 -1.31 -4.23
CA LEU A 190 -23.35 -2.22 -5.15
C LEU A 190 -24.20 -3.20 -4.34
N HIS A 191 -25.50 -3.20 -4.63
CA HIS A 191 -26.42 -4.23 -4.16
C HIS A 191 -26.71 -5.17 -5.33
N LEU A 192 -26.12 -6.37 -5.30
CA LEU A 192 -26.23 -7.33 -6.40
C LEU A 192 -26.50 -8.73 -5.86
N GLY A 193 -27.60 -9.35 -6.29
CA GLY A 193 -27.94 -10.72 -5.92
C GLY A 193 -27.92 -11.01 -4.42
N GLY A 194 -28.31 -10.04 -3.59
CA GLY A 194 -28.34 -10.14 -2.12
C GLY A 194 -27.02 -9.81 -1.41
N LYS A 195 -25.93 -9.55 -2.13
CA LYS A 195 -24.65 -9.10 -1.54
C LYS A 195 -24.57 -7.57 -1.55
N ARG A 196 -23.91 -7.01 -0.53
CA ARG A 196 -23.56 -5.58 -0.44
C ARG A 196 -22.05 -5.47 -0.63
N ILE A 197 -21.62 -4.66 -1.59
CA ILE A 197 -20.21 -4.47 -1.95
C ILE A 197 -19.94 -2.97 -1.91
N GLU A 198 -19.07 -2.53 -1.01
CA GLU A 198 -18.78 -1.11 -0.79
C GLU A 198 -17.46 -0.73 -1.42
N LEU A 199 -17.46 0.28 -2.29
CA LEU A 199 -16.26 0.87 -2.84
C LEU A 199 -15.91 2.11 -2.01
N ILE A 200 -14.76 2.06 -1.35
CA ILE A 200 -14.32 3.04 -0.36
C ILE A 200 -13.18 3.84 -0.94
N TYR A 201 -13.40 5.14 -1.11
CA TYR A 201 -12.36 6.10 -1.47
C TYR A 201 -11.93 6.88 -0.23
N VAL A 202 -10.61 7.01 -0.02
CA VAL A 202 -10.03 7.76 1.10
C VAL A 202 -8.86 8.61 0.61
N ASP A 203 -9.18 9.71 -0.08
CA ASP A 203 -8.27 10.81 -0.43
C ASP A 203 -6.84 10.38 -0.83
N ASP A 204 -6.74 9.66 -1.96
CA ASP A 204 -5.52 9.33 -2.72
C ASP A 204 -4.27 8.99 -1.87
N PRO A 205 -4.13 7.75 -1.37
CA PRO A 205 -2.92 7.33 -0.65
C PRO A 205 -1.70 7.18 -1.57
N TYR A 206 -1.95 6.90 -2.85
CA TYR A 206 -0.97 6.43 -3.83
C TYR A 206 -1.20 7.03 -5.22
N ASN A 207 -2.18 6.53 -5.97
CA ASN A 207 -2.60 7.11 -7.24
C ASN A 207 -3.92 7.87 -7.09
N PRO A 208 -4.16 8.86 -7.96
CA PRO A 208 -5.46 9.50 -8.07
C PRO A 208 -6.59 8.49 -8.34
N GLY A 209 -7.51 8.39 -7.39
CA GLY A 209 -8.69 7.55 -7.44
C GLY A 209 -8.52 6.13 -6.93
N ASP A 210 -7.50 5.85 -6.13
CA ASP A 210 -7.36 4.54 -5.50
C ASP A 210 -8.45 4.27 -4.48
N ILE A 211 -8.97 3.05 -4.51
CA ILE A 211 -10.11 2.62 -3.69
C ILE A 211 -9.83 1.29 -3.00
N ALA A 212 -10.53 1.03 -1.91
CA ALA A 212 -10.66 -0.28 -1.31
C ALA A 212 -12.07 -0.86 -1.58
N VAL A 213 -12.22 -2.18 -1.44
CA VAL A 213 -13.51 -2.87 -1.60
C VAL A 213 -13.86 -3.63 -0.33
N TRP A 214 -14.98 -3.29 0.30
CA TRP A 214 -15.42 -3.90 1.55
C TRP A 214 -16.70 -4.73 1.38
N LEU A 215 -16.68 -5.94 1.94
CA LEU A 215 -17.81 -6.87 1.98
C LEU A 215 -18.27 -7.05 3.43
N PRO A 216 -19.20 -6.22 3.94
CA PRO A 216 -19.56 -6.20 5.35
C PRO A 216 -20.13 -7.53 5.86
N GLN A 217 -20.91 -8.25 5.03
CA GLN A 217 -21.51 -9.52 5.45
C GLN A 217 -20.48 -10.63 5.67
N SER A 218 -19.43 -10.69 4.85
CA SER A 218 -18.38 -11.71 4.95
C SER A 218 -17.20 -11.26 5.80
N GLY A 219 -17.04 -9.95 6.03
CA GLY A 219 -15.88 -9.39 6.70
C GLY A 219 -14.62 -9.42 5.84
N VAL A 220 -14.75 -9.38 4.51
CA VAL A 220 -13.64 -9.45 3.55
C VAL A 220 -13.36 -8.06 2.98
N LEU A 221 -12.11 -7.65 3.02
CA LEU A 221 -11.62 -6.39 2.47
C LEU A 221 -10.62 -6.66 1.34
N HIS A 222 -10.78 -6.03 0.18
CA HIS A 222 -9.67 -5.81 -0.74
C HIS A 222 -9.06 -4.44 -0.42
N ALA A 223 -7.84 -4.41 0.10
CA ALA A 223 -7.23 -3.19 0.65
C ALA A 223 -6.62 -2.27 -0.41
N GLY A 224 -6.70 -2.64 -1.70
CA GLY A 224 -6.03 -1.91 -2.78
C GLY A 224 -4.53 -1.81 -2.49
N PHE A 225 -3.94 -0.66 -2.80
CA PHE A 225 -2.50 -0.42 -2.62
C PHE A 225 -2.02 -0.52 -1.16
N VAL A 226 -2.89 -0.27 -0.18
CA VAL A 226 -2.48 -0.07 1.23
C VAL A 226 -2.26 -1.38 2.01
N GLY A 227 -2.52 -2.55 1.42
CA GLY A 227 -2.34 -3.84 2.09
C GLY A 227 -0.91 -4.40 2.12
N TYR A 228 0.09 -3.70 2.65
CA TYR A 228 1.44 -4.29 2.75
C TYR A 228 1.55 -5.32 3.89
N ILE A 229 2.09 -6.50 3.59
CA ILE A 229 2.32 -7.58 4.58
C ILE A 229 3.76 -8.06 4.45
N GLY A 230 4.54 -8.04 5.55
CA GLY A 230 5.90 -8.59 5.58
C GLY A 230 6.87 -7.93 4.60
N ARG A 231 6.61 -6.68 4.22
CA ARG A 231 7.33 -5.95 3.17
C ARG A 231 7.43 -4.48 3.53
N HIS A 232 8.61 -3.90 3.32
CA HIS A 232 8.79 -2.46 3.36
C HIS A 232 8.06 -1.78 2.20
N PRO A 233 7.08 -0.89 2.48
CA PRO A 233 6.26 -0.25 1.46
C PRO A 233 7.10 0.44 0.39
N ASP A 234 6.69 0.32 -0.88
CA ASP A 234 7.30 1.07 -1.97
C ASP A 234 6.71 2.48 -1.91
N ILE A 235 7.39 3.39 -1.20
CA ILE A 235 6.97 4.80 -1.04
C ILE A 235 8.17 5.64 -1.46
N ARG A 236 8.00 6.42 -2.52
CA ARG A 236 9.12 7.06 -3.25
C ARG A 236 9.12 8.58 -3.12
N PRO A 237 10.30 9.23 -3.16
CA PRO A 237 10.41 10.69 -3.03
C PRO A 237 9.98 11.46 -4.29
N ASP A 238 9.77 10.76 -5.41
CA ASP A 238 9.09 11.31 -6.59
C ASP A 238 7.55 11.24 -6.45
N TYR A 239 7.05 10.65 -5.36
CA TYR A 239 5.65 10.45 -5.04
C TYR A 239 4.83 9.75 -6.12
N SER A 240 5.52 9.07 -7.04
CA SER A 240 4.89 8.11 -7.94
C SER A 240 4.25 6.97 -7.16
N HIS A 241 4.67 6.81 -5.89
CA HIS A 241 4.20 5.76 -5.02
C HIS A 241 3.52 6.22 -3.71
N GLY A 242 2.80 7.33 -3.78
CA GLY A 242 1.99 7.80 -2.66
C GLY A 242 2.75 8.54 -1.57
N THR A 243 2.03 8.81 -0.49
CA THR A 243 2.53 9.53 0.69
C THR A 243 2.30 8.72 1.95
N THR A 244 3.18 8.83 2.93
CA THR A 244 2.97 8.13 4.21
C THR A 244 1.76 8.68 4.95
N ALA A 245 1.51 9.99 4.85
CA ALA A 245 0.32 10.62 5.41
C ALA A 245 -1.00 10.12 4.76
N GLY A 246 -1.03 10.02 3.43
CA GLY A 246 -2.18 9.49 2.70
C GLY A 246 -2.46 8.02 3.01
N ILE A 247 -1.42 7.19 3.07
CA ILE A 247 -1.55 5.79 3.45
C ILE A 247 -2.05 5.64 4.90
N LEU A 248 -1.49 6.39 5.86
CA LEU A 248 -1.94 6.38 7.26
C LEU A 248 -3.43 6.74 7.37
N LYS A 249 -3.87 7.75 6.62
CA LYS A 249 -5.26 8.14 6.56
C LYS A 249 -6.17 7.03 6.03
N GLN A 250 -5.78 6.34 4.95
CA GLN A 250 -6.56 5.22 4.46
C GLN A 250 -6.58 4.08 5.48
N LEU A 251 -5.45 3.79 6.14
CA LEU A 251 -5.36 2.79 7.20
C LEU A 251 -6.32 3.07 8.36
N GLU A 252 -6.51 4.33 8.77
CA GLU A 252 -7.50 4.68 9.82
C GLU A 252 -8.91 4.19 9.46
N VAL A 253 -9.32 4.37 8.21
CA VAL A 253 -10.63 3.91 7.72
C VAL A 253 -10.66 2.38 7.62
N LEU A 254 -9.64 1.76 7.03
CA LEU A 254 -9.64 0.32 6.76
C LEU A 254 -9.53 -0.52 8.04
N VAL A 255 -8.74 -0.08 9.02
CA VAL A 255 -8.63 -0.71 10.34
C VAL A 255 -9.96 -0.70 11.08
N ALA A 256 -10.72 0.41 11.00
CA ALA A 256 -12.02 0.54 11.65
C ALA A 256 -13.07 -0.45 11.13
N LEU A 257 -12.91 -0.97 9.91
CA LEU A 257 -13.77 -2.02 9.35
C LEU A 257 -13.59 -3.37 10.04
N ARG A 258 -12.43 -3.59 10.70
CA ARG A 258 -12.05 -4.84 11.37
C ARG A 258 -12.20 -6.06 10.44
N PRO A 259 -11.50 -6.08 9.28
CA PRO A 259 -11.59 -7.18 8.34
C PRO A 259 -11.16 -8.50 8.97
N LYS A 260 -11.94 -9.57 8.72
CA LYS A 260 -11.57 -10.94 9.06
C LYS A 260 -10.53 -11.49 8.09
N VAL A 261 -10.64 -11.09 6.83
CA VAL A 261 -9.67 -11.38 5.76
C VAL A 261 -9.43 -10.11 4.97
N MET A 262 -8.16 -9.81 4.73
CA MET A 262 -7.68 -8.73 3.90
C MET A 262 -6.95 -9.33 2.68
N VAL A 263 -7.39 -8.94 1.49
CA VAL A 263 -6.74 -9.22 0.22
C VAL A 263 -5.98 -7.96 -0.18
N PRO A 264 -4.65 -7.96 -0.15
CA PRO A 264 -3.88 -6.80 -0.59
C PRO A 264 -3.77 -6.77 -2.11
N ALA A 265 -3.40 -5.63 -2.70
CA ALA A 265 -3.05 -5.55 -4.12
C ALA A 265 -1.96 -6.57 -4.52
N HIS A 266 -1.00 -6.82 -3.64
CA HIS A 266 0.08 -7.78 -3.84
C HIS A 266 0.44 -8.50 -2.55
N GLY A 267 0.92 -9.75 -2.67
CA GLY A 267 1.42 -10.52 -1.54
C GLY A 267 0.38 -11.49 -0.97
N PRO A 268 0.66 -12.09 0.20
CA PRO A 268 -0.22 -13.07 0.83
C PRO A 268 -1.53 -12.44 1.32
N LEU A 269 -2.49 -13.29 1.72
CA LEU A 269 -3.68 -12.82 2.45
C LEU A 269 -3.30 -12.42 3.87
N GLY A 270 -3.98 -11.41 4.40
CA GLY A 270 -3.82 -10.93 5.77
C GLY A 270 -5.14 -10.72 6.49
N ASP A 271 -5.10 -9.95 7.56
CA ASP A 271 -6.26 -9.52 8.35
C ASP A 271 -6.07 -8.10 8.93
N ALA A 272 -6.92 -7.72 9.89
CA ALA A 272 -6.83 -6.41 10.55
C ALA A 272 -5.48 -6.16 11.25
N LYS A 273 -4.80 -7.20 11.75
CA LYS A 273 -3.51 -7.07 12.43
C LYS A 273 -2.43 -6.60 11.48
N ASP A 274 -2.46 -7.03 10.23
CA ASP A 274 -1.49 -6.59 9.23
C ASP A 274 -1.68 -5.10 8.89
N LEU A 275 -2.92 -4.62 8.84
CA LEU A 275 -3.20 -3.18 8.69
C LEU A 275 -2.69 -2.37 9.89
N HIS A 276 -2.86 -2.90 11.11
CA HIS A 276 -2.28 -2.28 12.31
C HIS A 276 -0.74 -2.26 12.25
N ALA A 277 -0.11 -3.36 11.86
CA ALA A 277 1.34 -3.45 11.74
C ALA A 277 1.90 -2.43 10.74
N LEU A 278 1.22 -2.22 9.60
CA LEU A 278 1.60 -1.18 8.63
C LEU A 278 1.40 0.24 9.18
N ALA A 279 0.31 0.48 9.92
CA ALA A 279 0.09 1.78 10.55
C ALA A 279 1.21 2.10 11.56
N ASP A 280 1.53 1.13 12.42
CA ASP A 280 2.62 1.25 13.40
C ASP A 280 3.98 1.46 12.70
N TYR A 281 4.21 0.77 11.57
CA TYR A 281 5.42 0.91 10.77
C TYR A 281 5.61 2.34 10.26
N LEU A 282 4.56 2.91 9.66
CA LEU A 282 4.60 4.25 9.10
C LEU A 282 4.71 5.31 10.21
N LEU A 283 4.03 5.12 11.34
CA LEU A 283 4.15 6.01 12.49
C LEU A 283 5.57 6.01 13.06
N LEU A 284 6.18 4.84 13.23
CA LEU A 284 7.57 4.72 13.70
C LEU A 284 8.57 5.33 12.71
N ALA A 285 8.37 5.12 11.40
CA ALA A 285 9.21 5.72 10.38
C ALA A 285 9.19 7.26 10.47
N ARG A 286 7.99 7.84 10.63
CA ARG A 286 7.80 9.28 10.83
C ARG A 286 8.44 9.80 12.11
N GLU A 287 8.28 9.08 13.22
CA GLU A 287 8.91 9.40 14.49
C GLU A 287 10.45 9.43 14.37
N LYS A 288 11.04 8.39 13.79
CA LYS A 288 12.49 8.29 13.61
C LYS A 288 13.06 9.42 12.77
N VAL A 289 12.46 9.71 11.62
CA VAL A 289 12.92 10.81 10.75
C VAL A 289 12.77 12.16 11.44
N ARG A 290 11.67 12.36 12.18
CA ARG A 290 11.47 13.56 13.01
C ARG A 290 12.58 13.71 14.06
N ALA A 291 12.92 12.64 14.76
CA ALA A 291 13.98 12.65 15.77
C ALA A 291 15.37 12.92 15.15
N MET A 292 15.66 12.36 13.97
CA MET A 292 16.90 12.65 13.24
C MET A 292 16.97 14.10 12.77
N THR A 293 15.85 14.63 12.27
CA THR A 293 15.73 16.05 11.86
C THR A 293 15.91 16.99 13.05
N ALA A 294 15.32 16.68 14.20
CA ALA A 294 15.47 17.47 15.43
C ALA A 294 16.92 17.50 15.97
N LYS A 295 17.71 16.48 15.67
CA LYS A 295 19.16 16.44 15.96
C LYS A 295 20.00 17.23 14.94
N GLY A 296 19.38 17.85 13.94
CA GLY A 296 20.05 18.64 12.92
C GLY A 296 20.75 17.82 11.83
N LEU A 297 20.42 16.54 11.67
CA LEU A 297 21.00 15.72 10.60
C LEU A 297 20.53 16.23 9.23
N PRO A 298 21.44 16.39 8.24
CA PRO A 298 21.04 16.71 6.87
C PRO A 298 20.37 15.51 6.20
N LEU A 299 19.52 15.75 5.18
CA LEU A 299 18.78 14.71 4.46
C LEU A 299 19.67 13.53 4.02
N GLN A 300 20.86 13.80 3.48
CA GLN A 300 21.79 12.75 3.03
C GLN A 300 22.25 11.83 4.17
N ALA A 301 22.40 12.36 5.39
CA ALA A 301 22.70 11.54 6.55
C ALA A 301 21.46 10.75 6.98
N ILE A 302 20.27 11.37 6.95
CA ILE A 302 19.00 10.73 7.29
C ILE A 302 18.75 9.51 6.39
N THR A 303 18.82 9.66 5.07
CA THR A 303 18.55 8.54 4.15
C THR A 303 19.52 7.38 4.31
N ARG A 304 20.80 7.68 4.58
CA ARG A 304 21.84 6.67 4.81
C ARG A 304 21.71 5.95 6.15
N GLU A 305 21.34 6.66 7.21
CA GLU A 305 21.34 6.16 8.60
C GLU A 305 19.98 5.62 9.04
N PHE A 306 18.90 5.96 8.34
CA PHE A 306 17.55 5.50 8.65
C PHE A 306 17.43 3.98 8.43
N GLN A 307 16.92 3.28 9.46
CA GLN A 307 16.72 1.83 9.44
C GLN A 307 15.43 1.47 10.19
N MET A 308 14.75 0.41 9.74
CA MET A 308 13.53 -0.13 10.35
C MET A 308 13.77 -1.54 10.95
N ASN A 309 14.81 -1.66 11.78
CA ASN A 309 15.24 -2.94 12.39
C ASN A 309 14.15 -3.62 13.23
N GLU A 310 13.15 -2.90 13.71
CA GLU A 310 11.99 -3.44 14.43
C GLU A 310 11.12 -4.36 13.55
N TYR A 311 11.33 -4.28 12.24
CA TYR A 311 10.65 -5.06 11.21
C TYR A 311 11.64 -5.98 10.48
N GLU A 312 12.66 -6.47 11.17
CA GLU A 312 13.60 -7.47 10.66
C GLU A 312 12.88 -8.66 10.02
N GLY A 313 13.35 -9.09 8.85
CA GLY A 313 12.76 -10.19 8.09
C GLY A 313 11.65 -9.79 7.12
N TRP A 314 11.25 -8.52 7.10
CA TRP A 314 10.45 -7.97 6.00
C TRP A 314 11.33 -7.84 4.75
N ASP A 315 10.74 -8.05 3.57
CA ASP A 315 11.48 -7.90 2.32
C ASP A 315 11.60 -6.43 1.89
N ARG A 316 12.46 -6.18 0.88
CA ARG A 316 12.70 -4.86 0.26
C ARG A 316 13.29 -3.80 1.19
N GLU A 317 14.27 -4.15 2.01
CA GLU A 317 15.06 -3.19 2.83
C GLU A 317 15.68 -2.06 1.98
N ASN A 318 15.90 -2.30 0.69
CA ASN A 318 16.33 -1.27 -0.28
C ASN A 318 15.35 -0.11 -0.45
N HIS A 319 14.16 -0.14 0.16
CA HIS A 319 13.19 0.96 0.17
C HIS A 319 13.42 1.98 1.30
N PHE A 320 14.32 1.71 2.25
CA PHE A 320 14.54 2.59 3.41
C PHE A 320 14.93 4.02 3.02
N GLU A 321 15.83 4.18 2.06
CA GLU A 321 16.28 5.50 1.60
C GLU A 321 15.09 6.31 1.05
N TRP A 322 14.25 5.67 0.23
CA TRP A 322 13.08 6.30 -0.37
C TRP A 322 12.06 6.71 0.70
N LEU A 323 11.75 5.81 1.63
CA LEU A 323 10.84 6.09 2.73
C LEU A 323 11.36 7.24 3.60
N ALA A 324 12.64 7.23 3.97
CA ALA A 324 13.25 8.24 4.79
C ALA A 324 13.19 9.62 4.14
N GLU A 325 13.52 9.70 2.85
CA GLU A 325 13.44 10.95 2.08
C GLU A 325 12.01 11.46 1.94
N THR A 326 11.06 10.58 1.61
CA THR A 326 9.64 10.94 1.50
C THR A 326 9.12 11.50 2.82
N VAL A 327 9.37 10.81 3.93
CA VAL A 327 8.95 11.26 5.26
C VAL A 327 9.62 12.59 5.62
N TYR A 328 10.92 12.76 5.34
CA TYR A 328 11.63 14.01 5.64
C TYR A 328 11.00 15.19 4.91
N ARG A 329 10.70 15.04 3.61
CA ARG A 329 10.04 16.06 2.80
C ARG A 329 8.62 16.34 3.28
N GLU A 330 7.84 15.30 3.58
CA GLU A 330 6.47 15.45 4.09
C GLU A 330 6.42 16.24 5.41
N LEU A 331 7.31 15.92 6.37
CA LEU A 331 7.39 16.61 7.67
C LEU A 331 7.76 18.09 7.54
N ARG A 332 8.32 18.50 6.40
CA ARG A 332 8.70 19.89 6.09
C ARG A 332 7.69 20.61 5.18
N GLY A 333 6.59 19.94 4.81
CA GLY A 333 5.63 20.48 3.85
C GLY A 333 6.14 20.50 2.40
N GLU A 334 7.23 19.77 2.10
CA GLU A 334 7.83 19.64 0.77
C GLU A 334 7.23 18.45 -0.02
N GLY A 335 6.10 17.92 0.46
CA GLY A 335 5.31 16.88 -0.20
C GLY A 335 4.59 17.38 -1.46
N PRO A 336 4.15 16.48 -2.36
CA PRO A 336 3.39 16.86 -3.53
C PRO A 336 2.00 17.28 -3.06
N GLN A 337 1.49 18.34 -3.66
CA GLN A 337 0.06 18.57 -3.63
C GLN A 337 -0.57 17.68 -4.70
N ILE A 338 -0.93 16.43 -4.33
CA ILE A 338 -1.67 15.50 -5.20
C ILE A 338 -2.98 16.14 -5.66
N VAL A 339 -3.54 16.97 -4.78
CA VAL A 339 -4.61 17.92 -5.06
C VAL A 339 -4.22 19.28 -4.50
N PRO A 340 -4.70 20.40 -5.07
CA PRO A 340 -4.56 21.69 -4.43
C PRO A 340 -5.09 21.64 -3.00
N VAL A 341 -4.30 22.14 -2.05
CA VAL A 341 -4.69 22.23 -0.64
C VAL A 341 -4.73 23.69 -0.21
N SER A 342 -5.76 24.07 0.54
CA SER A 342 -5.86 25.38 1.17
C SER A 342 -5.76 25.28 2.69
N ASP A 343 -4.92 26.12 3.29
CA ASP A 343 -4.86 26.29 4.73
C ASP A 343 -6.07 27.07 5.23
N ARG A 344 -6.64 26.61 6.35
CA ARG A 344 -7.74 27.27 7.05
C ARG A 344 -7.47 27.29 8.54
N GLU A 345 -8.10 28.25 9.21
CA GLU A 345 -8.05 28.38 10.66
C GLU A 345 -9.45 28.35 11.25
N VAL A 346 -9.57 27.76 12.44
CA VAL A 346 -10.82 27.73 13.19
C VAL A 346 -10.56 27.97 14.67
N LYS A 347 -11.43 28.76 15.30
CA LYS A 347 -11.54 28.87 16.77
C LYS A 347 -12.90 28.36 17.19
N GLY A 348 -12.94 27.57 18.25
CA GLY A 348 -14.17 26.92 18.68
C GLY A 348 -14.03 26.12 19.96
N THR A 349 -15.03 25.28 20.21
CA THR A 349 -15.07 24.38 21.36
C THR A 349 -15.15 22.94 20.88
N ILE A 350 -14.41 22.03 21.51
CA ILE A 350 -14.53 20.59 21.26
C ILE A 350 -15.90 20.14 21.78
N VAL A 351 -16.76 19.68 20.88
CA VAL A 351 -18.05 19.07 21.23
C VAL A 351 -17.85 17.62 21.62
N ARG A 352 -17.00 16.91 20.88
CA ARG A 352 -16.70 15.50 21.12
C ARG A 352 -15.27 15.19 20.68
N ALA A 353 -14.57 14.40 21.49
CA ALA A 353 -13.30 13.78 21.14
C ALA A 353 -13.52 12.26 21.05
N GLU A 354 -13.13 11.66 19.92
CA GLU A 354 -13.27 10.24 19.63
C GLU A 354 -11.89 9.64 19.35
N ASP A 355 -11.78 8.31 19.49
CA ASP A 355 -10.56 7.53 19.22
C ASP A 355 -9.32 8.14 19.86
N GLU A 356 -9.36 8.34 21.18
CA GLU A 356 -8.24 8.93 21.95
C GLU A 356 -7.81 10.31 21.42
N GLY A 357 -8.80 11.10 20.97
CA GLY A 357 -8.61 12.46 20.49
C GLY A 357 -8.16 12.57 19.04
N ARG A 358 -8.06 11.45 18.29
CA ARG A 358 -7.76 11.48 16.85
C ARG A 358 -8.84 12.17 16.03
N ARG A 359 -10.11 12.09 16.46
CA ARG A 359 -11.23 12.75 15.76
C ARG A 359 -11.92 13.72 16.70
N LEU A 360 -12.04 14.96 16.27
CA LEU A 360 -12.73 16.01 17.01
C LEU A 360 -13.95 16.46 16.22
N LEU A 361 -15.11 16.49 16.87
CA LEU A 361 -16.22 17.32 16.45
C LEU A 361 -16.08 18.67 17.15
N VAL A 362 -15.94 19.74 16.37
CA VAL A 362 -15.72 21.10 16.85
C VAL A 362 -16.94 21.94 16.52
N LYS A 363 -17.38 22.75 17.49
CA LYS A 363 -18.32 23.85 17.26
C LYS A 363 -17.53 25.13 17.07
N PRO A 364 -17.38 25.64 15.83
CA PRO A 364 -16.71 26.91 15.63
C PRO A 364 -17.46 28.07 16.27
N ASN A 365 -16.76 29.16 16.56
CA ASN A 365 -17.38 30.40 17.03
C ASN A 365 -18.34 30.99 15.98
N SER A 366 -18.12 30.70 14.70
CA SER A 366 -19.00 31.04 13.60
C SER A 366 -18.99 29.93 12.53
N GLY A 367 -20.16 29.64 11.96
CA GLY A 367 -20.32 28.62 10.91
C GLY A 367 -20.80 27.26 11.42
N PRO A 368 -20.86 26.27 10.51
CA PRO A 368 -21.32 24.91 10.83
C PRO A 368 -20.30 24.14 11.65
N ASP A 369 -20.74 23.04 12.25
CA ASP A 369 -19.86 22.13 12.98
C ASP A 369 -18.80 21.53 12.04
N LEU A 370 -17.59 21.38 12.57
CA LEU A 370 -16.42 20.97 11.81
C LEU A 370 -15.85 19.66 12.38
N ARG A 371 -15.50 18.73 11.50
CA ARG A 371 -14.73 17.54 11.88
C ARG A 371 -13.25 17.79 11.63
N LEU A 372 -12.44 17.59 12.65
CA LEU A 372 -10.99 17.72 12.60
C LEU A 372 -10.33 16.37 12.93
N ARG A 373 -9.24 16.06 12.24
CA ARG A 373 -8.41 14.88 12.47
C ARG A 373 -7.07 15.31 13.04
N VAL A 374 -6.78 14.84 14.25
CA VAL A 374 -5.52 15.07 14.96
C VAL A 374 -4.61 13.87 14.68
N THR A 375 -3.70 14.09 13.73
CA THR A 375 -2.78 13.05 13.26
C THR A 375 -1.58 12.94 14.20
N ALA A 376 -0.67 12.01 13.93
CA ALA A 376 0.60 11.94 14.66
C ALA A 376 1.52 13.14 14.39
N ASP A 377 1.22 13.94 13.37
CA ASP A 377 2.04 15.09 12.98
C ASP A 377 1.45 16.43 13.39
N THR A 378 0.25 16.44 13.95
CA THR A 378 -0.34 17.65 14.52
C THR A 378 0.54 18.17 15.64
N ASP A 379 0.98 19.42 15.53
CA ASP A 379 1.64 20.13 16.62
C ASP A 379 0.58 20.54 17.65
N ILE A 380 0.67 20.04 18.88
CA ILE A 380 -0.32 20.26 19.94
C ILE A 380 0.34 21.06 21.06
N ASP A 381 -0.25 22.21 21.39
CA ASP A 381 0.23 23.10 22.44
C ASP A 381 -0.90 23.55 23.40
N GLY A 382 -0.52 24.08 24.55
CA GLY A 382 -1.40 24.61 25.58
C GLY A 382 -1.78 23.59 26.65
N ALA A 383 -3.08 23.48 26.94
CA ALA A 383 -3.59 22.69 28.07
C ALA A 383 -3.53 21.16 27.86
N ALA A 384 -3.23 20.70 26.65
CA ALA A 384 -2.97 19.30 26.32
C ALA A 384 -1.56 19.17 25.75
N THR A 385 -0.80 18.21 26.26
CA THR A 385 0.55 17.87 25.78
C THR A 385 0.52 16.80 24.68
N ASP A 386 -0.63 16.17 24.47
CA ASP A 386 -0.86 15.11 23.49
C ASP A 386 -2.37 14.94 23.23
N ARG A 387 -2.72 14.26 22.14
CA ARG A 387 -4.12 14.10 21.71
C ARG A 387 -5.00 13.32 22.69
N SER A 388 -4.45 12.41 23.50
CA SER A 388 -5.23 11.60 24.45
C SER A 388 -5.86 12.44 25.57
N ARG A 389 -5.34 13.66 25.77
CA ARG A 389 -5.83 14.61 26.77
C ARG A 389 -6.94 15.53 26.23
N LEU A 390 -7.24 15.50 24.94
CA LEU A 390 -8.29 16.30 24.32
C LEU A 390 -9.67 15.84 24.78
N LYS A 391 -10.51 16.77 25.24
CA LYS A 391 -11.82 16.48 25.84
C LYS A 391 -12.89 17.46 25.39
N ALA A 392 -14.14 17.02 25.42
CA ALA A 392 -15.29 17.90 25.20
C ALA A 392 -15.27 19.07 26.20
N GLY A 393 -15.65 20.26 25.73
CA GLY A 393 -15.66 21.51 26.50
C GLY A 393 -14.40 22.36 26.36
N MET A 394 -13.25 21.77 25.98
CA MET A 394 -12.03 22.54 25.76
C MET A 394 -12.17 23.50 24.59
N LYS A 395 -11.64 24.72 24.75
CA LYS A 395 -11.52 25.69 23.67
C LYS A 395 -10.30 25.36 22.82
N LEU A 396 -10.38 25.62 21.51
CA LEU A 396 -9.27 25.43 20.59
C LEU A 396 -9.10 26.55 19.59
N SER A 397 -7.87 26.67 19.10
CA SER A 397 -7.51 27.29 17.84
C SER A 397 -6.78 26.25 17.01
N ALA A 398 -7.23 25.98 15.79
CA ALA A 398 -6.61 24.96 14.92
C ALA A 398 -6.31 25.53 13.54
N LYS A 399 -5.14 25.18 13.00
CA LYS A 399 -4.85 25.26 11.56
C LYS A 399 -5.06 23.90 10.93
N TYR A 400 -5.75 23.86 9.80
CA TYR A 400 -6.11 22.61 9.14
C TYR A 400 -6.09 22.74 7.63
N LEU A 401 -5.88 21.61 6.97
CA LEU A 401 -5.75 21.50 5.53
C LEU A 401 -7.09 21.13 4.89
N VAL A 402 -7.49 21.88 3.85
CA VAL A 402 -8.67 21.59 3.03
C VAL A 402 -8.24 21.23 1.61
N PRO A 403 -8.13 19.94 1.28
CA PRO A 403 -7.85 19.47 -0.06
C PRO A 403 -9.03 19.72 -1.02
N GLU A 404 -8.76 19.98 -2.29
CA GLU A 404 -9.81 20.14 -3.30
C GLU A 404 -10.57 18.84 -3.56
N GLY A 405 -11.90 18.91 -3.55
CA GLY A 405 -12.77 17.74 -3.75
C GLY A 405 -12.81 16.76 -2.57
N PHE A 406 -12.32 17.19 -1.41
CA PHE A 406 -12.26 16.40 -0.19
C PHE A 406 -13.63 16.06 0.39
N ASN A 407 -13.78 14.83 0.86
CA ASN A 407 -14.98 14.42 1.59
C ASN A 407 -14.96 14.99 3.02
N ALA A 408 -15.67 16.10 3.23
CA ALA A 408 -15.77 16.78 4.54
C ALA A 408 -16.28 15.87 5.68
N ALA A 409 -16.96 14.76 5.38
CA ALA A 409 -17.41 13.79 6.38
C ALA A 409 -16.23 13.05 7.06
N LEU A 410 -15.09 12.91 6.38
CA LEU A 410 -13.87 12.29 6.94
C LEU A 410 -13.14 13.22 7.92
N GLY A 411 -13.43 14.52 7.90
CA GLY A 411 -12.76 15.53 8.71
C GLY A 411 -11.37 15.92 8.20
N TYR A 412 -10.96 17.14 8.52
CA TYR A 412 -9.77 17.76 7.96
C TYR A 412 -8.54 17.56 8.86
N ASP A 413 -7.39 17.28 8.24
CA ASP A 413 -6.14 17.09 8.99
C ASP A 413 -5.67 18.41 9.62
N VAL A 414 -5.40 18.36 10.91
CA VAL A 414 -4.92 19.49 11.71
C VAL A 414 -3.39 19.50 11.67
N THR A 415 -2.82 20.64 11.33
CA THR A 415 -1.36 20.86 11.34
C THR A 415 -0.90 21.45 12.67
N GLU A 416 -1.65 22.40 13.21
CA GLU A 416 -1.40 23.05 14.51
C GLU A 416 -2.69 23.08 15.33
N LEU A 417 -2.60 22.74 16.61
CA LEU A 417 -3.71 22.72 17.55
C LEU A 417 -3.29 23.33 18.88
N VAL A 418 -3.83 24.50 19.21
CA VAL A 418 -3.67 25.11 20.53
C VAL A 418 -4.96 24.92 21.32
N VAL A 419 -4.88 24.31 22.50
CA VAL A 419 -6.05 24.08 23.36
C VAL A 419 -5.96 24.81 24.70
N ALA A 420 -7.12 25.23 25.19
CA ALA A 420 -7.30 25.86 26.49
C ALA A 420 -8.46 25.21 27.25
N PRO A 421 -8.48 25.32 28.60
CA PRO A 421 -9.53 24.74 29.44
C PRO A 421 -10.95 25.17 29.06
#